data_AF-A0A958Y134-F1
#
_entry.id   AF-A0A958Y134-F1
#
_cell.length_a   1.000
_cell.length_b   1.000
_cell.length_c   1.000
_cell.angle_alpha   90.00
_cell.angle_beta   90.00
_cell.angle_gamma   90.00
#
_symmetry.space_group_name_H-M   'P 1'
#
loop_
_entity.id
_entity.type
_entity.pdbx_description
1 polymer ?
#
loop_
_entity_poly.entity_id
_entity_poly.type
_entity_poly.pdbx_seq_one_letter_code
_entity_poly.pdbx_strand_id
1 'polypeptide(L)'
;MKKLNTRFILPSKNRALFPFIMALSFFLYPYPSGILQGQPDAEEKSIFDYLSKEGAIIQLVLETDLNELINNRMRGDYQPAQLFFVEEGDSIQLEVDVIPRGNYRRRICDFPPILLNFSKNYLAGRGLNKEYDKMKLVSHCQKEQGAQDQLLKEFLAYKLYNVASHASYRVQLARITYKDSKGKQKNIEQYGILIEDTDEMAHRIGGLECDCRNYPADSIATAEENTMAVFQYMIGNEDWSLQMLRNVKLIRPYNGGRIIPVPYDFDFSGFVNASYAVPRSQLGITDIRQRIFLGNPASEERLTETLKAFDRQREQFRATVQNFEALSGFERKSALKYLDGFFKKKQQSKLVAEVAEKRAALKENAAVSNY
;
A
#
# COMPACT_ATOMS: atom_id res chain seq x y z
N MET A 1 -39.82 -48.23 23.07
CA MET A 1 -40.32 -49.57 23.45
C MET A 1 -39.45 -50.64 22.80
N LYS A 2 -38.95 -51.61 23.59
CA LYS A 2 -38.17 -52.83 23.23
C LYS A 2 -36.73 -52.55 22.72
N LYS A 3 -35.62 -53.11 23.26
CA LYS A 3 -35.36 -54.30 24.10
C LYS A 3 -34.08 -54.14 24.94
N LEU A 4 -34.05 -54.83 26.09
CA LEU A 4 -32.95 -55.05 27.04
C LEU A 4 -31.91 -56.09 26.56
N ASN A 5 -30.66 -56.00 27.06
CA ASN A 5 -30.01 -56.98 27.98
C ASN A 5 -28.51 -56.60 28.22
N THR A 6 -28.02 -56.26 29.43
CA THR A 6 -27.47 -57.11 30.55
C THR A 6 -26.47 -58.20 30.11
N ARG A 7 -25.29 -58.47 30.71
CA ARG A 7 -24.73 -58.42 32.10
C ARG A 7 -23.18 -58.60 32.04
N PHE A 8 -22.38 -57.90 32.85
CA PHE A 8 -21.58 -58.37 34.02
C PHE A 8 -20.60 -59.57 33.86
N ILE A 9 -19.35 -59.42 34.33
CA ILE A 9 -18.63 -60.22 35.37
C ILE A 9 -17.11 -59.90 35.37
N LEU A 10 -16.60 -59.34 36.50
CA LEU A 10 -15.21 -59.44 37.05
C LEU A 10 -15.15 -60.73 37.93
N PRO A 11 -14.01 -61.28 38.47
CA PRO A 11 -12.81 -60.58 38.97
C PRO A 11 -11.46 -61.38 39.07
N SER A 12 -10.46 -60.73 39.70
CA SER A 12 -9.44 -61.30 40.63
C SER A 12 -8.13 -61.86 40.01
N LYS A 13 -6.93 -61.80 40.62
CA LYS A 13 -6.44 -61.37 41.95
C LYS A 13 -4.88 -61.42 41.95
N ASN A 14 -4.25 -60.65 42.86
CA ASN A 14 -2.98 -60.93 43.58
C ASN A 14 -1.62 -60.84 42.85
N ARG A 15 -0.47 -60.53 43.47
CA ARG A 15 0.01 -59.78 44.67
C ARG A 15 1.57 -59.88 44.66
N ALA A 16 2.23 -59.02 45.47
CA ALA A 16 3.65 -59.05 45.93
C ALA A 16 4.73 -58.48 44.95
N LEU A 17 5.41 -57.36 45.25
CA LEU A 17 6.48 -57.04 46.24
C LEU A 17 7.88 -57.51 45.81
N PHE A 18 8.78 -56.56 45.47
CA PHE A 18 10.13 -56.34 46.06
C PHE A 18 10.79 -55.10 45.38
N PRO A 19 11.68 -54.35 46.06
CA PRO A 19 12.07 -52.99 45.72
C PRO A 19 13.29 -52.97 44.79
N PHE A 20 13.33 -52.03 43.83
CA PHE A 20 14.54 -51.73 43.08
C PHE A 20 14.95 -50.28 43.33
N ILE A 21 16.05 -50.13 44.06
CA ILE A 21 16.77 -48.89 44.26
C ILE A 21 17.32 -48.49 42.89
N MET A 22 16.82 -47.40 42.31
CA MET A 22 17.46 -46.77 41.15
C MET A 22 18.06 -45.44 41.59
N ALA A 23 19.39 -45.40 41.60
CA ALA A 23 20.20 -44.26 41.96
C ALA A 23 19.86 -43.05 41.08
N LEU A 24 19.49 -41.92 41.72
CA LEU A 24 19.29 -40.64 41.06
C LEU A 24 20.68 -40.02 40.82
N SER A 25 21.29 -40.30 39.68
CA SER A 25 22.50 -39.60 39.23
C SER A 25 22.14 -38.16 38.86
N PHE A 26 22.43 -37.22 39.77
CA PHE A 26 22.45 -35.78 39.51
C PHE A 26 23.56 -35.48 38.49
N PHE A 27 23.22 -35.43 37.21
CA PHE A 27 24.02 -34.70 36.24
C PHE A 27 23.72 -33.21 36.41
N LEU A 28 24.62 -32.51 37.11
CA LEU A 28 24.70 -31.04 37.09
C LEU A 28 25.07 -30.62 35.66
N TYR A 29 24.06 -30.38 34.82
CA TYR A 29 24.27 -29.60 33.60
C TYR A 29 24.57 -28.16 34.02
N PRO A 30 25.73 -27.59 33.67
CA PRO A 30 25.93 -26.16 33.82
C PRO A 30 24.92 -25.48 32.89
N TYR A 31 23.94 -24.79 33.46
CA TYR A 31 23.12 -23.84 32.71
C TYR A 31 24.10 -22.86 32.05
N PRO A 32 24.15 -22.77 30.71
CA PRO A 32 24.85 -21.66 30.10
C PRO A 32 24.15 -20.41 30.64
N SER A 33 24.91 -19.59 31.37
CA SER A 33 24.48 -18.26 31.77
C SER A 33 24.04 -17.55 30.50
N GLY A 34 22.71 -17.47 30.32
CA GLY A 34 22.11 -16.78 29.20
C GLY A 34 22.63 -15.36 29.24
N ILE A 35 23.35 -14.99 28.18
CA ILE A 35 23.52 -13.60 27.81
C ILE A 35 22.10 -13.03 27.79
N LEU A 36 21.84 -12.00 28.61
CA LEU A 36 20.69 -11.14 28.42
C LEU A 36 20.82 -10.56 27.00
N GLN A 37 20.27 -11.26 26.02
CA GLN A 37 19.83 -10.60 24.81
C GLN A 37 18.76 -9.63 25.31
N GLY A 38 19.08 -8.33 25.28
CA GLY A 38 18.08 -7.30 25.48
C GLY A 38 16.87 -7.68 24.64
N GLN A 39 15.69 -7.69 25.25
CA GLN A 39 14.48 -7.73 24.44
C GLN A 39 14.63 -6.63 23.39
N PRO A 40 14.42 -6.92 22.09
CA PRO A 40 14.35 -5.83 21.12
C PRO A 40 13.33 -4.85 21.68
N ASP A 41 13.76 -3.60 21.92
CA ASP A 41 12.85 -2.54 22.35
C ASP A 41 11.63 -2.62 21.44
N ALA A 42 10.44 -2.75 22.03
CA ALA A 42 9.22 -2.79 21.25
C ALA A 42 9.20 -1.53 20.38
N GLU A 43 9.25 -1.71 19.06
CA GLU A 43 9.37 -0.60 18.12
C GLU A 43 8.24 0.41 18.39
N GLU A 44 8.61 1.67 18.64
CA GLU A 44 7.64 2.70 18.98
C GLU A 44 6.59 2.81 17.87
N LYS A 45 5.31 2.86 18.26
CA LYS A 45 4.19 2.94 17.33
C LYS A 45 4.28 4.23 16.50
N SER A 46 4.14 4.15 15.17
CA SER A 46 4.12 5.35 14.33
C SER A 46 2.79 6.11 14.44
N ILE A 47 2.75 7.34 13.94
CA ILE A 47 1.48 8.09 13.82
C ILE A 47 0.50 7.39 12.86
N PHE A 48 1.01 6.73 11.81
CA PHE A 48 0.18 5.96 10.89
C PHE A 48 -0.45 4.75 11.59
N ASP A 49 0.34 3.99 12.36
CA ASP A 49 -0.15 2.88 13.17
C ASP A 49 -1.15 3.35 14.21
N TYR A 50 -0.94 4.54 14.78
CA TYR A 50 -1.81 5.11 15.81
C TYR A 50 -3.20 5.43 15.28
N LEU A 51 -3.28 5.99 14.06
CA LEU A 51 -4.53 6.35 13.42
C LEU A 51 -5.22 5.19 12.69
N SER A 52 -4.46 4.20 12.22
CA SER A 52 -4.98 3.14 11.35
C SER A 52 -5.73 2.05 12.10
N LYS A 53 -6.82 1.57 11.48
CA LYS A 53 -7.63 0.44 11.96
C LYS A 53 -7.92 -0.47 10.78
N GLU A 54 -7.29 -1.65 10.78
CA GLU A 54 -7.41 -2.60 9.67
C GLU A 54 -8.87 -2.96 9.39
N GLY A 55 -9.25 -2.94 8.11
CA GLY A 55 -10.61 -3.27 7.66
C GLY A 55 -11.69 -2.24 7.99
N ALA A 56 -11.36 -1.16 8.72
CA ALA A 56 -12.33 -0.13 9.12
C ALA A 56 -12.15 1.16 8.32
N ILE A 57 -13.24 1.93 8.21
CA ILE A 57 -13.20 3.33 7.77
C ILE A 57 -13.14 4.19 9.03
N ILE A 58 -12.02 4.87 9.25
CA ILE A 58 -11.85 5.72 10.44
C ILE A 58 -12.58 7.05 10.25
N GLN A 59 -13.06 7.64 11.33
CA GLN A 59 -13.67 8.98 11.33
C GLN A 59 -12.63 9.99 11.80
N LEU A 60 -12.42 11.04 11.01
CA LEU A 60 -11.50 12.13 11.33
C LEU A 60 -12.21 13.48 11.24
N VAL A 61 -11.83 14.42 12.09
CA VAL A 61 -12.15 15.84 11.91
C VAL A 61 -10.85 16.60 11.72
N LEU A 62 -10.72 17.31 10.60
CA LEU A 62 -9.59 18.21 10.37
C LEU A 62 -10.09 19.66 10.44
N GLU A 63 -9.67 20.37 11.48
CA GLU A 63 -10.02 21.78 11.70
C GLU A 63 -8.82 22.68 11.41
N THR A 64 -8.98 23.62 10.47
CA THR A 64 -7.93 24.56 10.06
C THR A 64 -8.56 25.80 9.40
N ASP A 65 -7.78 26.82 9.03
CA ASP A 65 -8.27 27.85 8.10
C ASP A 65 -8.41 27.25 6.69
N LEU A 66 -9.63 26.79 6.35
CA LEU A 66 -9.90 26.16 5.06
C LEU A 66 -9.88 27.20 3.94
N ASN A 67 -10.24 28.44 4.23
CA ASN A 67 -10.23 29.51 3.25
C ASN A 67 -8.80 29.80 2.78
N GLU A 68 -7.85 29.85 3.70
CA GLU A 68 -6.42 29.98 3.39
C GLU A 68 -5.93 28.76 2.59
N LEU A 69 -6.20 27.55 3.08
CA LEU A 69 -5.77 26.30 2.44
C LEU A 69 -6.23 26.19 0.99
N ILE A 70 -7.47 26.56 0.70
CA ILE A 70 -8.10 26.42 -0.62
C ILE A 70 -7.69 27.56 -1.56
N ASN A 71 -7.78 28.81 -1.10
CA ASN A 71 -7.54 29.96 -1.97
C ASN A 71 -6.05 30.21 -2.21
N ASN A 72 -5.21 29.90 -1.23
CA ASN A 72 -3.76 29.96 -1.34
C ASN A 72 -3.14 28.59 -1.58
N ARG A 73 -3.91 27.64 -2.16
CA ARG A 73 -3.42 26.30 -2.46
C ARG A 73 -2.16 26.26 -3.31
N MET A 74 -1.82 27.32 -4.05
CA MET A 74 -0.57 27.44 -4.83
C MET A 74 0.63 27.95 -4.02
N ARG A 75 0.40 28.47 -2.81
CA ARG A 75 1.42 28.74 -1.80
C ARG A 75 1.74 27.46 -1.04
N GLY A 76 3.01 27.27 -0.72
CA GLY A 76 3.53 26.07 -0.08
C GLY A 76 3.86 26.33 1.39
N ASP A 77 2.96 27.03 2.08
CA ASP A 77 3.17 27.45 3.45
C ASP A 77 2.42 26.53 4.40
N TYR A 78 3.06 26.17 5.51
CA TYR A 78 2.41 25.43 6.59
C TYR A 78 1.45 26.34 7.33
N GLN A 79 0.31 25.78 7.73
CA GLN A 79 -0.61 26.40 8.66
C GLN A 79 -1.00 25.41 9.77
N PRO A 80 -1.22 25.88 11.01
CA PRO A 80 -1.60 25.02 12.11
C PRO A 80 -3.02 24.47 11.91
N ALA A 81 -3.22 23.23 12.32
CA ALA A 81 -4.50 22.55 12.31
C ALA A 81 -4.66 21.66 13.55
N GLN A 82 -5.89 21.20 13.77
CA GLN A 82 -6.23 20.21 14.77
C GLN A 82 -6.86 19.01 14.07
N LEU A 83 -6.31 17.83 14.31
CA LEU A 83 -6.84 16.57 13.83
C LEU A 83 -7.47 15.81 15.01
N PHE A 84 -8.76 15.49 14.89
CA PHE A 84 -9.47 14.72 15.89
C PHE A 84 -9.83 13.35 15.35
N PHE A 85 -9.73 12.33 16.21
CA PHE A 85 -10.15 10.97 15.89
C PHE A 85 -10.65 10.26 17.16
N VAL A 86 -11.32 9.12 16.99
CA VAL A 86 -11.87 8.35 18.12
C VAL A 86 -11.01 7.11 18.42
N GLU A 87 -10.48 7.05 19.63
CA GLU A 87 -9.77 5.90 20.20
C GLU A 87 -10.53 5.38 21.41
N GLU A 88 -10.91 4.10 21.40
CA GLU A 88 -11.63 3.45 22.51
C GLU A 88 -12.90 4.17 23.02
N GLY A 89 -13.49 5.04 22.21
CA GLY A 89 -14.68 5.84 22.55
C GLY A 89 -14.35 7.29 22.93
N ASP A 90 -13.09 7.60 23.19
CA ASP A 90 -12.61 8.92 23.53
C ASP A 90 -12.19 9.70 22.27
N SER A 91 -12.52 10.99 22.26
CA SER A 91 -12.09 11.92 21.22
C SER A 91 -10.67 12.40 21.51
N ILE A 92 -9.71 11.94 20.72
CA ILE A 92 -8.31 12.34 20.82
C ILE A 92 -8.04 13.53 19.89
N GLN A 93 -7.30 14.52 20.40
CA GLN A 93 -6.87 15.70 19.64
C GLN A 93 -5.36 15.66 19.37
N LEU A 94 -5.00 15.83 18.09
CA LEU A 94 -3.63 15.91 17.60
C LEU A 94 -3.37 17.30 16.99
N GLU A 95 -2.33 17.96 17.48
CA GLU A 95 -1.73 19.13 16.88
C GLU A 95 -0.94 18.71 15.65
N VAL A 96 -1.19 19.39 14.53
CA VAL A 96 -0.58 19.06 13.25
C VAL A 96 -0.48 20.32 12.41
N ASP A 97 0.59 20.46 11.65
CA ASP A 97 0.68 21.46 10.61
C ASP A 97 0.23 20.86 9.28
N VAL A 98 -0.50 21.64 8.49
CA VAL A 98 -1.00 21.21 7.18
C VAL A 98 -0.48 22.11 6.08
N ILE A 99 -0.21 21.52 4.92
CA ILE A 99 0.22 22.23 3.72
C ILE A 99 -0.44 21.61 2.47
N PRO A 100 -0.87 22.41 1.48
CA PRO A 100 -1.28 21.91 0.18
C PRO A 100 -0.12 21.19 -0.52
N ARG A 101 -0.35 19.97 -1.02
CA ARG A 101 0.67 19.17 -1.74
C ARG A 101 0.27 18.84 -3.18
N GLY A 102 1.24 18.33 -3.95
CA GLY A 102 1.03 17.79 -5.30
C GLY A 102 0.96 18.84 -6.41
N ASN A 103 1.64 18.63 -7.53
CA ASN A 103 1.77 19.67 -8.56
C ASN A 103 0.52 19.85 -9.43
N TYR A 104 -0.05 18.75 -9.90
CA TYR A 104 -1.17 18.77 -10.84
C TYR A 104 -2.49 19.10 -10.13
N ARG A 105 -2.82 18.37 -9.06
CA ARG A 105 -4.08 18.54 -8.32
C ARG A 105 -4.25 19.92 -7.70
N ARG A 106 -3.18 20.61 -7.25
CA ARG A 106 -3.28 22.00 -6.78
C ARG A 106 -3.79 22.97 -7.85
N ARG A 107 -3.55 22.67 -9.13
CA ARG A 107 -3.96 23.51 -10.27
C ARG A 107 -5.39 23.23 -10.71
N ILE A 108 -5.82 21.96 -10.67
CA ILE A 108 -7.08 21.52 -11.28
C ILE A 108 -8.21 21.19 -10.30
N CYS A 109 -7.89 20.95 -9.03
CA CYS A 109 -8.87 20.57 -8.01
C CYS A 109 -9.34 21.79 -7.20
N ASP A 110 -10.60 21.73 -6.76
CA ASP A 110 -11.19 22.72 -5.86
C ASP A 110 -10.66 22.58 -4.43
N PHE A 111 -10.36 21.35 -4.03
CA PHE A 111 -9.77 21.03 -2.73
C PHE A 111 -8.41 20.36 -2.95
N PRO A 112 -7.30 20.94 -2.46
CA PRO A 112 -5.97 20.37 -2.67
C PRO A 112 -5.75 19.16 -1.77
N PRO A 113 -4.97 18.16 -2.20
CA PRO A 113 -4.49 17.13 -1.29
C PRO A 113 -3.56 17.77 -0.24
N ILE A 114 -3.55 17.19 0.95
CA ILE A 114 -2.92 17.78 2.14
C ILE A 114 -1.74 16.89 2.56
N LEU A 115 -0.65 17.51 2.99
CA LEU A 115 0.37 16.84 3.78
C LEU A 115 0.16 17.23 5.24
N LEU A 116 0.01 16.23 6.09
CA LEU A 116 -0.01 16.37 7.54
C LEU A 116 1.42 16.26 8.04
N ASN A 117 1.86 17.22 8.86
CA ASN A 117 3.21 17.29 9.42
C ASN A 117 3.10 17.45 10.94
N PHE A 118 3.53 16.42 11.67
CA PHE A 118 3.50 16.39 13.12
C PHE A 118 4.87 16.79 13.65
N SER A 119 4.94 17.64 14.67
CA SER A 119 6.23 17.97 15.26
C SER A 119 6.89 16.74 15.87
N LYS A 120 8.17 16.50 15.58
CA LYS A 120 8.94 15.38 16.16
C LYS A 120 8.91 15.40 17.70
N ASN A 121 9.00 16.58 18.31
CA ASN A 121 8.93 16.72 19.78
C ASN A 121 7.54 16.35 20.32
N TYR A 122 6.49 16.66 19.55
CA TYR A 122 5.12 16.31 19.91
C TYR A 122 4.86 14.81 19.85
N LEU A 123 5.34 14.14 18.79
CA LEU A 123 5.27 12.69 18.66
C LEU A 123 6.03 11.99 19.80
N ALA A 124 7.27 12.42 20.05
CA ALA A 124 8.08 11.88 21.15
C ALA A 124 7.42 12.07 22.53
N GLY A 125 6.82 13.24 22.78
CA GLY A 125 6.08 13.52 24.02
C GLY A 125 4.84 12.64 24.23
N ARG A 126 4.37 11.96 23.17
CA ARG A 126 3.28 10.98 23.21
C ARG A 126 3.73 9.53 23.13
N GLY A 127 5.04 9.27 23.13
CA GLY A 127 5.58 7.92 22.95
C GLY A 127 5.31 7.35 21.55
N LEU A 128 5.16 8.21 20.55
CA LEU A 128 5.05 7.82 19.14
C LEU A 128 6.40 8.01 18.44
N ASN A 129 6.66 7.16 17.46
CA ASN A 129 7.88 7.21 16.67
C ASN A 129 7.98 8.54 15.92
N LYS A 130 8.96 9.35 16.31
CA LYS A 130 9.20 10.70 15.78
C LYS A 130 9.88 10.73 14.41
N GLU A 131 10.37 9.60 13.90
CA GLU A 131 11.05 9.56 12.60
C GLU A 131 10.05 9.56 11.44
N TYR A 132 8.81 9.13 11.67
CA TYR A 132 7.73 9.10 10.68
C TYR A 132 6.74 10.24 10.95
N ASP A 133 7.20 11.47 10.72
CA ASP A 133 6.53 12.71 11.15
C ASP A 133 5.53 13.28 10.14
N LYS A 134 5.47 12.69 8.94
CA LYS A 134 4.62 13.15 7.84
C LYS A 134 3.65 12.08 7.40
N MET A 135 2.47 12.53 6.97
CA MET A 135 1.47 11.64 6.41
C MET A 135 0.73 12.33 5.27
N LYS A 136 0.69 11.68 4.11
CA LYS A 136 -0.06 12.20 2.97
C LYS A 136 -1.54 11.92 3.19
N LEU A 137 -2.36 12.97 3.11
CA LEU A 137 -3.81 12.89 3.05
C LEU A 137 -4.28 13.21 1.63
N VAL A 138 -4.61 12.15 0.88
CA VAL A 138 -5.24 12.29 -0.43
C VAL A 138 -6.70 12.68 -0.21
N SER A 139 -7.09 13.85 -0.71
CA SER A 139 -8.44 14.40 -0.59
C SER A 139 -9.24 14.25 -1.88
N HIS A 140 -10.55 14.51 -1.78
CA HIS A 140 -11.42 14.75 -2.93
C HIS A 140 -10.85 15.88 -3.82
N CYS A 141 -10.87 15.69 -5.14
CA CYS A 141 -10.48 16.74 -6.10
C CYS A 141 -11.63 17.71 -6.36
N GLN A 142 -12.83 17.16 -6.55
CA GLN A 142 -14.09 17.89 -6.72
C GLN A 142 -15.15 17.29 -5.78
N LYS A 143 -16.28 17.96 -5.61
CA LYS A 143 -17.29 17.57 -4.59
C LYS A 143 -18.30 16.53 -5.10
N GLU A 144 -18.39 16.31 -6.40
CA GLU A 144 -19.39 15.43 -7.00
C GLU A 144 -19.12 13.95 -6.68
N GLN A 145 -20.19 13.14 -6.71
CA GLN A 145 -20.12 11.71 -6.41
C GLN A 145 -19.08 10.98 -7.25
N GLY A 146 -18.95 11.34 -8.54
CA GLY A 146 -17.95 10.74 -9.43
C GLY A 146 -16.51 10.92 -8.95
N ALA A 147 -16.20 12.03 -8.28
CA ALA A 147 -14.88 12.27 -7.70
C ALA A 147 -14.63 11.40 -6.45
N GLN A 148 -15.66 11.11 -5.66
CA GLN A 148 -15.54 10.14 -4.55
C GLN A 148 -15.27 8.73 -5.07
N ASP A 149 -15.99 8.29 -6.09
CA ASP A 149 -15.79 6.95 -6.66
C ASP A 149 -14.37 6.77 -7.23
N GLN A 150 -13.79 7.84 -7.79
CA GLN A 150 -12.39 7.85 -8.25
C GLN A 150 -11.40 7.70 -7.09
N LEU A 151 -11.57 8.46 -6.01
CA LEU A 151 -10.73 8.34 -4.82
C LEU A 151 -10.83 6.95 -4.19
N LEU A 152 -12.04 6.40 -4.11
CA LEU A 152 -12.30 5.05 -3.61
C LEU A 152 -11.65 3.97 -4.49
N LYS A 153 -11.61 4.15 -5.81
CA LYS A 153 -10.85 3.26 -6.72
C LYS A 153 -9.34 3.44 -6.59
N GLU A 154 -8.85 4.65 -6.34
CA GLU A 154 -7.43 4.90 -6.07
C GLU A 154 -7.01 4.17 -4.80
N PHE A 155 -7.81 4.25 -3.73
CA PHE A 155 -7.63 3.46 -2.52
C PHE A 155 -7.58 1.95 -2.83
N LEU A 156 -8.54 1.45 -3.62
CA LEU A 156 -8.53 0.05 -4.05
C LEU A 156 -7.28 -0.32 -4.84
N ALA A 157 -6.72 0.57 -5.67
CA ALA A 157 -5.48 0.30 -6.39
C ALA A 157 -4.31 0.06 -5.43
N TYR A 158 -4.19 0.87 -4.36
CA TYR A 158 -3.21 0.59 -3.29
C TYR A 158 -3.47 -0.77 -2.62
N LYS A 159 -4.73 -1.08 -2.29
CA LYS A 159 -5.08 -2.38 -1.67
C LYS A 159 -4.78 -3.57 -2.59
N LEU A 160 -5.03 -3.44 -3.90
CA LEU A 160 -4.65 -4.43 -4.89
C LEU A 160 -3.13 -4.59 -4.95
N TYR A 161 -2.36 -3.49 -4.89
CA TYR A 161 -0.90 -3.62 -4.87
C TYR A 161 -0.38 -4.28 -3.60
N ASN A 162 -1.01 -4.07 -2.44
CA ASN A 162 -0.68 -4.80 -1.21
C ASN A 162 -0.84 -6.32 -1.35
N VAL A 163 -1.76 -6.80 -2.21
CA VAL A 163 -1.90 -8.23 -2.53
C VAL A 163 -0.73 -8.70 -3.40
N ALA A 164 -0.33 -7.89 -4.39
CA ALA A 164 0.72 -8.24 -5.33
C ALA A 164 2.14 -8.21 -4.73
N SER A 165 2.39 -7.32 -3.76
CA SER A 165 3.74 -7.07 -3.23
C SER A 165 3.73 -6.55 -1.79
N HIS A 166 4.62 -7.09 -0.96
CA HIS A 166 4.92 -6.54 0.38
C HIS A 166 5.65 -5.18 0.31
N ALA A 167 6.39 -4.96 -0.78
CA ALA A 167 7.03 -3.69 -1.11
C ALA A 167 6.00 -2.72 -1.68
N SER A 168 5.08 -2.27 -0.82
CA SER A 168 3.94 -1.43 -1.14
C SER A 168 3.62 -0.50 0.03
N TYR A 169 2.99 0.64 -0.23
CA TYR A 169 2.49 1.52 0.83
C TYR A 169 1.29 0.91 1.55
N ARG A 170 1.25 1.02 2.88
CA ARG A 170 0.01 0.85 3.65
C ARG A 170 -0.86 2.10 3.48
N VAL A 171 -2.16 1.88 3.41
CA VAL A 171 -3.15 2.95 3.27
C VAL A 171 -4.35 2.72 4.18
N GLN A 172 -4.89 3.82 4.70
CA GLN A 172 -6.06 3.83 5.57
C GLN A 172 -7.13 4.75 4.98
N LEU A 173 -8.33 4.21 4.75
CA LEU A 173 -9.46 5.02 4.31
C LEU A 173 -10.07 5.74 5.51
N ALA A 174 -10.30 7.03 5.36
CA ALA A 174 -10.93 7.86 6.37
C ALA A 174 -12.17 8.55 5.79
N ARG A 175 -13.19 8.72 6.62
CA ARG A 175 -14.28 9.67 6.39
C ARG A 175 -13.96 10.92 7.22
N ILE A 176 -13.77 12.03 6.52
CA ILE A 176 -13.15 13.22 7.07
C ILE A 176 -14.14 14.37 7.04
N THR A 177 -14.39 14.96 8.20
CA THR A 177 -15.08 16.24 8.33
C THR A 177 -14.04 17.36 8.33
N TYR A 178 -13.99 18.14 7.25
CA TYR A 178 -13.19 19.35 7.17
C TYR A 178 -13.98 20.51 7.78
N LYS A 179 -13.45 21.10 8.84
CA LYS A 179 -14.06 22.21 9.58
C LYS A 179 -13.24 23.48 9.42
N ASP A 180 -13.91 24.58 9.10
CA ASP A 180 -13.24 25.88 8.99
C ASP A 180 -13.16 26.59 10.33
N SER A 181 -11.95 26.80 10.82
CA SER A 181 -11.68 27.49 12.08
C SER A 181 -12.12 28.96 12.07
N LYS A 182 -12.34 29.55 10.89
CA LYS A 182 -12.79 30.95 10.71
C LYS A 182 -14.27 31.10 10.38
N GLY A 183 -15.00 30.00 10.20
CA GLY A 183 -16.43 30.00 9.84
C GLY A 183 -16.76 30.66 8.48
N LYS A 184 -15.77 30.87 7.62
CA LYS A 184 -15.89 31.42 6.26
C LYS A 184 -16.26 30.35 5.24
N GLN A 185 -15.87 29.10 5.48
CA GLN A 185 -16.22 27.94 4.65
C GLN A 185 -17.22 27.05 5.39
N LYS A 186 -18.15 26.44 4.66
CA LYS A 186 -19.03 25.41 5.22
C LYS A 186 -18.22 24.15 5.53
N ASN A 187 -18.61 23.42 6.57
CA ASN A 187 -18.04 22.10 6.82
C ASN A 187 -18.33 21.17 5.64
N ILE A 188 -17.34 20.35 5.29
CA ILE A 188 -17.44 19.41 4.18
C ILE A 188 -17.04 18.04 4.70
N GLU A 189 -17.84 17.02 4.38
CA GLU A 189 -17.56 15.65 4.76
C GLU A 189 -17.27 14.81 3.51
N GLN A 190 -16.08 14.22 3.45
CA GLN A 190 -15.59 13.51 2.27
C GLN A 190 -14.69 12.35 2.67
N TYR A 191 -14.57 11.36 1.79
CA TYR A 191 -13.53 10.35 1.95
C TYR A 191 -12.13 10.94 1.71
N GLY A 192 -11.14 10.36 2.36
CA GLY A 192 -9.72 10.63 2.14
C GLY A 192 -8.88 9.39 2.40
N ILE A 193 -7.68 9.36 1.80
CA ILE A 193 -6.72 8.26 1.97
C ILE A 193 -5.53 8.78 2.76
N LEU A 194 -5.29 8.20 3.93
CA LEU A 194 -4.00 8.32 4.61
C LEU A 194 -3.03 7.33 3.99
N ILE A 195 -1.85 7.79 3.60
CA ILE A 195 -0.77 6.96 3.07
C ILE A 195 0.39 7.00 4.07
N GLU A 196 0.87 5.82 4.44
CA GLU A 196 2.09 5.59 5.23
C GLU A 196 3.26 6.48 4.78
N ASP A 197 4.08 6.91 5.73
CA ASP A 197 5.28 7.68 5.42
C ASP A 197 6.24 6.87 4.53
N THR A 198 7.03 7.56 3.69
CA THR A 198 7.92 6.83 2.78
C THR A 198 9.10 6.21 3.51
N ASP A 199 9.62 6.86 4.54
CA ASP A 199 10.69 6.33 5.38
C ASP A 199 10.17 5.16 6.21
N GLU A 200 8.93 5.25 6.72
CA GLU A 200 8.25 4.14 7.41
C GLU A 200 8.08 2.92 6.50
N MET A 201 7.56 3.13 5.28
CA MET A 201 7.42 2.08 4.28
C MET A 201 8.77 1.45 3.93
N ALA A 202 9.81 2.27 3.72
CA ALA A 202 11.15 1.81 3.40
C ALA A 202 11.72 0.95 4.54
N HIS A 203 11.62 1.43 5.78
CA HIS A 203 12.10 0.73 6.97
C HIS A 203 11.38 -0.61 7.14
N ARG A 204 10.05 -0.64 7.00
CA ARG A 204 9.24 -1.87 7.10
C ARG A 204 9.65 -2.94 6.08
N ILE A 205 10.13 -2.54 4.90
CA ILE A 205 10.59 -3.48 3.86
C ILE A 205 12.11 -3.71 3.92
N GLY A 206 12.76 -3.28 5.00
CA GLY A 206 14.17 -3.54 5.27
C GLY A 206 15.14 -2.67 4.46
N GLY A 207 14.79 -1.41 4.21
CA GLY A 207 15.69 -0.46 3.54
C GLY A 207 15.42 1.01 3.87
N LEU A 208 16.00 1.89 3.07
CA LEU A 208 15.87 3.35 3.15
C LEU A 208 15.41 3.91 1.79
N GLU A 209 14.58 4.94 1.81
CA GLU A 209 14.32 5.72 0.59
C GLU A 209 15.64 6.30 0.08
N CYS A 210 15.83 6.29 -1.24
CA CYS A 210 16.94 6.99 -1.85
C CYS A 210 16.53 7.75 -3.11
N ASP A 211 17.14 8.91 -3.32
CA ASP A 211 17.06 9.69 -4.56
C ASP A 211 18.14 9.23 -5.55
N CYS A 212 18.29 7.92 -5.71
CA CYS A 212 19.34 7.24 -6.47
C CYS A 212 19.26 7.50 -7.99
N ARG A 213 19.29 8.75 -8.46
CA ARG A 213 19.28 9.05 -9.91
C ARG A 213 20.47 8.40 -10.59
N ASN A 214 20.26 7.93 -11.83
CA ASN A 214 21.29 7.29 -12.67
C ASN A 214 21.89 6.01 -12.06
N TYR A 215 21.08 5.20 -11.39
CA TYR A 215 21.50 3.87 -10.94
C TYR A 215 21.88 2.98 -12.14
N PRO A 216 22.90 2.11 -12.02
CA PRO A 216 23.22 1.13 -13.06
C PRO A 216 22.02 0.23 -13.37
N ALA A 217 21.78 -0.13 -14.64
CA ALA A 217 20.58 -0.88 -15.03
C ALA A 217 20.44 -2.24 -14.31
N ASP A 218 21.55 -2.85 -13.90
CA ASP A 218 21.64 -4.13 -13.17
C ASP A 218 21.48 -4.00 -11.65
N SER A 219 21.38 -2.77 -11.14
CA SER A 219 21.20 -2.49 -9.71
C SER A 219 19.74 -2.59 -9.24
N ILE A 220 18.76 -2.62 -10.16
CA ILE A 220 17.34 -2.78 -9.83
C ILE A 220 17.00 -4.25 -9.58
N ALA A 221 16.23 -4.48 -8.53
CA ALA A 221 15.70 -5.78 -8.17
C ALA A 221 14.67 -6.22 -9.22
N THR A 222 15.10 -7.09 -10.15
CA THR A 222 14.32 -7.42 -11.37
C THR A 222 12.99 -8.11 -11.08
N ALA A 223 12.88 -8.87 -9.98
CA ALA A 223 11.64 -9.56 -9.63
C ALA A 223 10.57 -8.56 -9.15
N GLU A 224 10.97 -7.63 -8.29
CA GLU A 224 10.15 -6.57 -7.72
C GLU A 224 9.74 -5.58 -8.81
N GLU A 225 10.67 -5.20 -9.69
CA GLU A 225 10.38 -4.38 -10.86
C GLU A 225 9.37 -5.04 -11.79
N ASN A 226 9.53 -6.33 -12.09
CA ASN A 226 8.61 -7.02 -12.98
C ASN A 226 7.21 -7.15 -12.37
N THR A 227 7.12 -7.45 -11.08
CA THR A 227 5.85 -7.44 -10.33
C THR A 227 5.19 -6.07 -10.36
N MET A 228 5.95 -4.99 -10.12
CA MET A 228 5.46 -3.61 -10.23
C MET A 228 4.96 -3.30 -11.64
N ALA A 229 5.73 -3.62 -12.67
CA ALA A 229 5.39 -3.31 -14.05
C ALA A 229 4.15 -4.08 -14.53
N VAL A 230 4.03 -5.36 -14.19
CA VAL A 230 2.83 -6.17 -14.48
C VAL A 230 1.62 -5.65 -13.71
N PHE A 231 1.79 -5.20 -12.47
CA PHE A 231 0.72 -4.55 -11.72
C PHE A 231 0.25 -3.25 -12.38
N GLN A 232 1.17 -2.36 -12.74
CA GLN A 232 0.85 -1.10 -13.43
C GLN A 232 0.13 -1.39 -14.76
N TYR A 233 0.54 -2.43 -15.50
CA TYR A 233 -0.17 -2.91 -16.67
C TYR A 233 -1.59 -3.43 -16.35
N MET A 234 -1.75 -4.21 -15.28
CA MET A 234 -3.04 -4.76 -14.85
C MET A 234 -4.07 -3.65 -14.62
N ILE A 235 -3.67 -2.60 -13.92
CA ILE A 235 -4.52 -1.43 -13.64
C ILE A 235 -4.55 -0.40 -14.78
N GLY A 236 -3.76 -0.59 -15.84
CA GLY A 236 -3.67 0.31 -16.98
C GLY A 236 -3.15 1.69 -16.60
N ASN A 237 -2.05 1.74 -15.85
CA ASN A 237 -1.40 2.98 -15.45
C ASN A 237 -0.18 3.27 -16.33
N GLU A 238 -0.23 4.37 -17.08
CA GLU A 238 0.88 4.88 -17.88
C GLU A 238 1.59 6.10 -17.26
N ASP A 239 1.11 6.63 -16.14
CA ASP A 239 1.70 7.81 -15.49
C ASP A 239 2.84 7.46 -14.54
N TRP A 240 3.78 6.62 -14.96
CA TRP A 240 4.97 6.29 -14.17
C TRP A 240 6.20 6.12 -15.05
N SER A 241 7.38 6.22 -14.45
CA SER A 241 8.65 5.97 -15.13
C SER A 241 9.76 5.69 -14.13
N LEU A 242 10.42 4.54 -14.28
CA LEU A 242 11.62 4.19 -13.52
C LEU A 242 12.82 5.06 -13.87
N GLN A 243 12.94 5.45 -15.13
CA GLN A 243 14.06 6.27 -15.60
C GLN A 243 13.92 7.72 -15.10
N MET A 244 12.71 8.27 -15.14
CA MET A 244 12.43 9.64 -14.70
C MET A 244 12.04 9.75 -13.22
N LEU A 245 11.98 8.62 -12.49
CA LEU A 245 11.50 8.52 -11.11
C LEU A 245 10.11 9.18 -10.92
N ARG A 246 9.23 8.98 -11.90
CA ARG A 246 7.85 9.46 -11.84
C ARG A 246 6.97 8.38 -11.19
N ASN A 247 6.27 8.75 -10.11
CA ASN A 247 5.29 7.90 -9.42
C ASN A 247 5.87 6.53 -8.97
N VAL A 248 7.17 6.52 -8.69
CA VAL A 248 7.93 5.39 -8.16
C VAL A 248 8.92 5.91 -7.13
N LYS A 249 9.03 5.22 -5.99
CA LYS A 249 10.11 5.39 -5.00
C LYS A 249 11.14 4.28 -5.15
N LEU A 250 12.38 4.58 -4.83
CA LEU A 250 13.46 3.62 -4.83
C LEU A 250 13.92 3.37 -3.40
N ILE A 251 13.90 2.11 -3.01
CA ILE A 251 14.33 1.68 -1.68
C ILE A 251 15.64 0.92 -1.80
N ARG A 252 16.67 1.38 -1.07
CA ARG A 252 17.94 0.68 -0.95
C ARG A 252 17.88 -0.26 0.26
N PRO A 253 17.96 -1.59 0.07
CA PRO A 253 17.94 -2.52 1.18
C PRO A 253 19.14 -2.36 2.13
N TYR A 254 18.91 -2.53 3.43
CA TYR A 254 19.97 -2.48 4.45
C TYR A 254 21.03 -3.56 4.27
N ASN A 255 20.65 -4.71 3.71
CA ASN A 255 21.54 -5.83 3.46
C ASN A 255 22.46 -5.64 2.21
N GLY A 256 22.44 -4.46 1.58
CA GLY A 256 23.22 -4.18 0.37
C GLY A 256 22.67 -4.86 -0.89
N GLY A 257 21.42 -5.35 -0.85
CA GLY A 257 20.73 -5.93 -1.99
C GLY A 257 20.43 -4.91 -3.11
N ARG A 258 19.80 -5.40 -4.17
CA ARG A 258 19.37 -4.57 -5.30
C ARG A 258 18.26 -3.60 -4.91
N ILE A 259 18.22 -2.45 -5.57
CA ILE A 259 17.26 -1.37 -5.33
C ILE A 259 15.85 -1.85 -5.68
N ILE A 260 14.91 -1.68 -4.75
CA ILE A 260 13.51 -2.10 -4.89
C ILE A 260 12.67 -0.90 -5.34
N PRO A 261 12.03 -0.96 -6.52
CA PRO A 261 11.09 0.08 -6.93
C PRO A 261 9.71 -0.15 -6.31
N VAL A 262 9.11 0.91 -5.76
CA VAL A 262 7.79 0.90 -5.14
C VAL A 262 6.90 1.95 -5.80
N PRO A 263 5.82 1.56 -6.50
CA PRO A 263 4.92 2.49 -7.17
C PRO A 263 3.99 3.19 -6.17
N TYR A 264 3.56 4.40 -6.53
CA TYR A 264 2.52 5.16 -5.83
C TYR A 264 1.82 6.09 -6.82
N ASP A 265 0.77 6.80 -6.40
CA ASP A 265 -0.02 7.72 -7.23
C ASP A 265 -0.70 6.98 -8.42
N PHE A 266 -1.83 6.33 -8.12
CA PHE A 266 -2.54 5.45 -9.07
C PHE A 266 -3.76 6.09 -9.74
N ASP A 267 -3.96 7.39 -9.54
CA ASP A 267 -5.16 8.11 -9.96
C ASP A 267 -5.31 8.24 -11.48
N PHE A 268 -4.19 8.35 -12.19
CA PHE A 268 -4.11 8.35 -13.65
C PHE A 268 -4.24 6.97 -14.30
N SER A 269 -4.70 5.95 -13.57
CA SER A 269 -4.87 4.60 -14.13
C SER A 269 -6.24 4.37 -14.79
N GLY A 270 -6.29 3.50 -15.80
CA GLY A 270 -7.52 3.01 -16.42
C GLY A 270 -8.47 2.27 -15.48
N PHE A 271 -7.96 1.73 -14.37
CA PHE A 271 -8.75 1.17 -13.28
C PHE A 271 -9.53 2.23 -12.52
N VAL A 272 -8.87 3.35 -12.16
CA VAL A 272 -9.51 4.50 -11.52
C VAL A 272 -10.45 5.21 -12.49
N ASN A 273 -9.99 5.41 -13.74
CA ASN A 273 -10.71 6.09 -14.81
C ASN A 273 -11.20 7.47 -14.36
N ALA A 274 -10.27 8.27 -13.83
CA ALA A 274 -10.56 9.63 -13.38
C ALA A 274 -10.98 10.53 -14.55
N SER A 275 -11.96 11.40 -14.32
CA SER A 275 -12.53 12.29 -15.34
C SER A 275 -11.52 13.31 -15.87
N TYR A 276 -10.50 13.64 -15.06
CA TYR A 276 -9.40 14.53 -15.43
C TYR A 276 -8.18 13.80 -16.02
N ALA A 277 -8.17 12.47 -16.03
CA ALA A 277 -7.07 11.70 -16.60
C ALA A 277 -7.18 11.70 -18.12
N VAL A 278 -6.07 12.06 -18.78
CA VAL A 278 -5.99 12.15 -20.24
C VAL A 278 -4.94 11.17 -20.73
N PRO A 279 -5.24 10.31 -21.71
CA PRO A 279 -4.30 9.34 -22.22
C PRO A 279 -3.09 10.02 -22.86
N ARG A 280 -1.90 9.44 -22.65
CA ARG A 280 -0.67 9.92 -23.31
C ARG A 280 -0.65 9.49 -24.77
N SER A 281 -1.14 10.35 -25.67
CA SER A 281 -1.22 10.07 -27.12
C SER A 281 0.11 9.67 -27.77
N GLN A 282 1.24 10.14 -27.23
CA GLN A 282 2.60 9.73 -27.66
C GLN A 282 2.87 8.22 -27.51
N LEU A 283 2.11 7.54 -26.63
CA LEU A 283 2.17 6.10 -26.44
C LEU A 283 1.23 5.34 -27.40
N GLY A 284 0.56 6.04 -28.33
CA GLY A 284 -0.38 5.46 -29.29
C GLY A 284 -1.73 5.03 -28.69
N ILE A 285 -1.99 5.38 -27.42
CA ILE A 285 -3.27 5.11 -26.76
C ILE A 285 -4.24 6.29 -26.97
N THR A 286 -5.52 5.96 -27.14
CA THR A 286 -6.61 6.93 -27.35
C THR A 286 -7.62 6.94 -26.20
N ASP A 287 -7.49 6.01 -25.26
CA ASP A 287 -8.38 5.84 -24.12
C ASP A 287 -7.56 5.43 -22.89
N ILE A 288 -7.79 6.08 -21.75
CA ILE A 288 -7.08 5.84 -20.47
C ILE A 288 -7.20 4.39 -19.99
N ARG A 289 -8.21 3.65 -20.47
CA ARG A 289 -8.45 2.25 -20.12
C ARG A 289 -7.63 1.28 -20.98
N GLN A 290 -6.96 1.75 -22.03
CA GLN A 290 -6.04 0.92 -22.79
C GLN A 290 -4.79 0.58 -21.96
N ARG A 291 -4.32 -0.66 -22.06
CA ARG A 291 -3.13 -1.12 -21.35
C ARG A 291 -1.92 -1.09 -22.26
N ILE A 292 -0.83 -0.52 -21.77
CA ILE A 292 0.49 -0.52 -22.39
C ILE A 292 1.53 -0.89 -21.34
N PHE A 293 2.51 -1.71 -21.71
CA PHE A 293 3.55 -2.14 -20.77
C PHE A 293 4.70 -1.13 -20.79
N LEU A 294 5.04 -0.55 -19.64
CA LEU A 294 6.13 0.44 -19.53
C LEU A 294 7.35 -0.06 -18.72
N GLY A 295 7.31 -1.30 -18.22
CA GLY A 295 8.41 -1.87 -17.46
C GLY A 295 9.60 -2.26 -18.31
N ASN A 296 10.68 -2.63 -17.63
CA ASN A 296 11.85 -3.20 -18.28
C ASN A 296 11.47 -4.52 -18.97
N PRO A 297 12.01 -4.80 -20.17
CA PRO A 297 11.66 -6.01 -20.90
C PRO A 297 12.33 -7.24 -20.28
N ALA A 298 11.59 -7.89 -19.38
CA ALA A 298 12.00 -9.12 -18.71
C ALA A 298 12.18 -10.30 -19.69
N SER A 299 12.81 -11.38 -19.22
CA SER A 299 12.77 -12.64 -19.95
C SER A 299 11.34 -13.19 -20.00
N GLU A 300 11.04 -13.99 -21.02
CA GLU A 300 9.74 -14.66 -21.14
C GLU A 300 9.43 -15.53 -19.91
N GLU A 301 10.44 -16.23 -19.38
CA GLU A 301 10.35 -17.02 -18.15
C GLU A 301 9.91 -16.15 -16.97
N ARG A 302 10.62 -15.04 -16.70
CA ARG A 302 10.30 -14.13 -15.60
C ARG A 302 8.90 -13.54 -15.72
N LEU A 303 8.54 -13.05 -16.91
CA LEU A 303 7.22 -12.49 -17.15
C LEU A 303 6.12 -13.54 -16.93
N THR A 304 6.34 -14.76 -17.42
CA THR A 304 5.41 -15.88 -17.24
C THR A 304 5.26 -16.29 -15.78
N GLU A 305 6.35 -16.31 -15.00
CA GLU A 305 6.31 -16.56 -13.56
C GLU A 305 5.49 -15.50 -12.83
N THR A 306 5.71 -14.23 -13.14
CA THR A 306 4.95 -13.11 -12.57
C THR A 306 3.47 -13.20 -12.92
N LEU A 307 3.12 -13.47 -14.19
CA LEU A 307 1.73 -13.64 -14.60
C LEU A 307 1.05 -14.81 -13.88
N LYS A 308 1.74 -15.94 -13.73
CA LYS A 308 1.24 -17.08 -12.94
C LYS A 308 1.05 -16.70 -11.46
N ALA A 309 1.90 -15.86 -10.88
CA ALA A 309 1.71 -15.37 -9.52
C ALA A 309 0.45 -14.52 -9.38
N PHE A 310 0.18 -13.63 -10.34
CA PHE A 310 -1.05 -12.84 -10.37
C PHE A 310 -2.28 -13.72 -10.58
N ASP A 311 -2.21 -14.73 -11.46
CA ASP A 311 -3.31 -15.68 -11.67
C ASP A 311 -3.64 -16.46 -10.40
N ARG A 312 -2.63 -16.86 -9.61
CA ARG A 312 -2.85 -17.50 -8.29
C ARG A 312 -3.56 -16.58 -7.30
N GLN A 313 -3.32 -15.27 -7.38
CA GLN A 313 -3.94 -14.25 -6.52
C GLN A 313 -5.25 -13.69 -7.08
N ARG A 314 -5.71 -14.17 -8.26
CA ARG A 314 -6.88 -13.61 -8.97
C ARG A 314 -8.11 -13.45 -8.08
N GLU A 315 -8.47 -14.48 -7.33
CA GLU A 315 -9.65 -14.42 -6.46
C GLU A 315 -9.46 -13.46 -5.28
N GLN A 316 -8.23 -13.30 -4.78
CA GLN A 316 -7.93 -12.31 -3.73
C GLN A 316 -8.04 -10.87 -4.26
N PHE A 317 -7.57 -10.60 -5.48
CA PHE A 317 -7.78 -9.31 -6.14
C PHE A 317 -9.26 -9.02 -6.33
N ARG A 318 -10.04 -10.00 -6.81
CA ARG A 318 -11.50 -9.85 -6.99
C ARG A 318 -12.21 -9.62 -5.66
N ALA A 319 -11.87 -10.38 -4.63
CA ALA A 319 -12.44 -10.24 -3.29
C ALA A 319 -12.15 -8.84 -2.69
N THR A 320 -10.94 -8.30 -2.91
CA THR A 320 -10.56 -6.95 -2.47
C THR A 320 -11.52 -5.89 -3.02
N VAL A 321 -11.92 -5.99 -4.30
CA VAL A 321 -12.89 -5.06 -4.91
C VAL A 321 -14.32 -5.39 -4.52
N GLN A 322 -14.69 -6.68 -4.53
CA GLN A 322 -16.05 -7.14 -4.30
C GLN A 322 -16.56 -6.80 -2.89
N ASN A 323 -15.69 -6.93 -1.89
CA ASN A 323 -16.03 -6.73 -0.47
C ASN A 323 -15.91 -5.26 -0.02
N PHE A 324 -15.55 -4.34 -0.92
CA PHE A 324 -15.36 -2.94 -0.57
C PHE A 324 -16.66 -2.15 -0.60
N GLU A 325 -17.38 -2.18 0.52
CA GLU A 325 -18.76 -1.68 0.59
C GLU A 325 -18.92 -0.17 0.38
N ALA A 326 -17.86 0.61 0.63
CA ALA A 326 -17.86 2.06 0.42
C ALA A 326 -18.05 2.46 -1.05
N LEU A 327 -17.61 1.63 -2.00
CA LEU A 327 -17.82 1.85 -3.43
C LEU A 327 -19.17 1.27 -3.86
N SER A 328 -19.96 1.99 -4.65
CA SER A 328 -21.29 1.52 -5.06
C SER A 328 -21.25 0.17 -5.80
N GLY A 329 -22.32 -0.62 -5.73
CA GLY A 329 -22.37 -1.93 -6.41
C GLY A 329 -22.15 -1.84 -7.94
N PHE A 330 -22.61 -0.75 -8.56
CA PHE A 330 -22.36 -0.46 -9.98
C PHE A 330 -20.86 -0.22 -10.24
N GLU A 331 -20.23 0.62 -9.45
CA GLU A 331 -18.81 0.93 -9.58
C GLU A 331 -17.91 -0.27 -9.25
N ARG A 332 -18.25 -1.08 -8.24
CA ARG A 332 -17.59 -2.37 -7.98
C ARG A 332 -17.65 -3.29 -9.19
N LYS A 333 -18.82 -3.43 -9.82
CA LYS A 333 -18.98 -4.26 -11.03
C LYS A 333 -18.16 -3.73 -12.21
N SER A 334 -18.10 -2.40 -12.38
CA SER A 334 -17.27 -1.74 -13.40
C SER A 334 -15.77 -2.01 -13.18
N ALA A 335 -15.30 -1.84 -11.93
CA ALA A 335 -13.93 -2.12 -11.53
C ALA A 335 -13.55 -3.60 -11.72
N LEU A 336 -14.42 -4.53 -11.28
CA LEU A 336 -14.23 -5.97 -11.49
C LEU A 336 -14.16 -6.33 -12.97
N LYS A 337 -15.05 -5.78 -13.81
CA LYS A 337 -15.02 -6.02 -15.26
C LYS A 337 -13.70 -5.58 -15.89
N TYR A 338 -13.16 -4.45 -15.45
CA TYR A 338 -11.87 -3.95 -15.95
C TYR A 338 -10.72 -4.85 -15.48
N LEU A 339 -10.70 -5.22 -14.20
CA LEU A 339 -9.71 -6.11 -13.59
C LEU A 339 -9.72 -7.51 -14.25
N ASP A 340 -10.90 -8.12 -14.42
CA ASP A 340 -11.05 -9.41 -15.11
C ASP A 340 -10.58 -9.36 -16.57
N GLY A 341 -10.56 -8.17 -17.19
CA GLY A 341 -9.97 -7.96 -18.51
C GLY A 341 -8.48 -8.30 -18.59
N PHE A 342 -7.71 -8.03 -17.52
CA PHE A 342 -6.29 -8.38 -17.43
C PHE A 342 -6.08 -9.90 -17.43
N PHE A 343 -6.90 -10.64 -16.69
CA PHE A 343 -6.80 -12.10 -16.56
C PHE A 343 -7.28 -12.90 -17.79
N LYS A 344 -7.68 -12.22 -18.87
CA LYS A 344 -8.01 -12.91 -20.13
C LYS A 344 -6.73 -13.39 -20.79
N LYS A 345 -6.69 -14.67 -21.21
CA LYS A 345 -5.57 -15.26 -21.96
C LYS A 345 -5.10 -14.37 -23.11
N LYS A 346 -6.03 -13.84 -23.93
CA LYS A 346 -5.72 -12.93 -25.03
C LYS A 346 -4.96 -11.67 -24.57
N GLN A 347 -5.32 -11.11 -23.43
CA GLN A 347 -4.66 -9.91 -22.88
C GLN A 347 -3.25 -10.23 -22.39
N GLN A 348 -3.07 -11.34 -21.66
CA GLN A 348 -1.75 -11.76 -21.18
C GLN A 348 -0.84 -12.19 -22.34
N SER A 349 -1.35 -12.90 -23.35
CA SER A 349 -0.57 -13.23 -24.56
C SER A 349 -0.16 -11.98 -25.33
N LYS A 350 -1.01 -10.95 -25.40
CA LYS A 350 -0.64 -9.65 -25.98
C LYS A 350 0.53 -9.02 -25.22
N LEU A 351 0.47 -9.02 -23.88
CA LEU A 351 1.56 -8.51 -23.04
C LEU A 351 2.87 -9.27 -23.28
N VAL A 352 2.83 -10.60 -23.34
CA VAL A 352 4.02 -11.43 -23.61
C VAL A 352 4.65 -11.08 -24.96
N ALA A 353 3.83 -10.95 -26.01
CA ALA A 353 4.31 -10.53 -27.33
C ALA A 353 4.93 -9.12 -27.31
N GLU A 354 4.26 -8.15 -26.69
CA GLU A 354 4.74 -6.77 -26.56
C GLU A 354 6.10 -6.69 -25.84
N VAL A 355 6.28 -7.48 -24.77
CA VAL A 355 7.55 -7.53 -24.02
C VAL A 355 8.65 -8.20 -24.84
N ALA A 356 8.34 -9.27 -25.57
CA ALA A 356 9.28 -9.97 -26.43
C ALA A 356 9.79 -9.06 -27.57
N GLU A 357 8.89 -8.32 -28.22
CA GLU A 357 9.23 -7.34 -29.26
C GLU A 357 10.14 -6.24 -28.71
N LYS A 358 9.80 -5.65 -27.56
CA LYS A 358 10.66 -4.64 -26.90
C LYS A 358 12.04 -5.18 -26.57
N ARG A 359 12.12 -6.42 -26.09
CA ARG A 359 13.40 -7.08 -25.77
C ARG A 359 14.26 -7.30 -27.02
N ALA A 360 13.64 -7.70 -28.13
CA ALA A 360 14.34 -7.89 -29.41
C ALA A 360 14.93 -6.57 -29.93
N ALA A 361 14.12 -5.50 -29.94
CA ALA A 361 14.54 -4.17 -30.39
C ALA A 361 15.72 -3.62 -29.58
N LEU A 362 15.76 -3.85 -28.25
CA LEU A 362 16.90 -3.43 -27.43
C LEU A 362 18.18 -4.21 -27.75
N LYS A 363 18.09 -5.50 -28.06
CA LYS A 363 19.25 -6.31 -28.47
C LYS A 363 19.82 -5.84 -29.79
N GLU A 364 18.96 -5.51 -30.76
CA GLU A 364 19.38 -4.97 -32.05
C GLU A 364 20.09 -3.63 -31.87
N ASN A 365 19.52 -2.69 -31.11
CA ASN A 365 20.14 -1.41 -30.84
C ASN A 365 21.50 -1.52 -30.11
N ALA A 366 21.61 -2.46 -29.16
CA ALA A 366 22.88 -2.75 -28.50
C ALA A 366 23.92 -3.37 -29.45
N ALA A 367 23.50 -4.18 -30.43
CA ALA A 367 24.40 -4.71 -31.44
C ALA A 367 24.92 -3.63 -32.39
N VAL A 368 24.06 -2.67 -32.78
CA VAL A 368 24.43 -1.55 -33.66
C VAL A 368 25.36 -0.54 -32.97
N SER A 369 25.16 -0.27 -31.68
CA SER A 369 25.99 0.68 -30.91
C SER A 369 27.41 0.16 -30.57
N ASN A 370 27.69 -1.12 -30.84
CA ASN A 370 29.01 -1.74 -30.64
C ASN A 370 29.84 -1.83 -31.94
N TYR A 371 29.35 -1.22 -33.03
CA TYR A 371 30.08 -0.91 -34.25
C TYR A 371 30.21 0.61 -34.39
#